data_AF-A0A3D2YS21-F1
#
_entry.id   AF-A0A3D2YS21-F1
#
_cell.length_a   1.000
_cell.length_b   1.000
_cell.length_c   1.000
_cell.angle_alpha   90.00
_cell.angle_beta   90.00
_cell.angle_gamma   90.00
#
_symmetry.space_group_name_H-M   'P 1'
#
loop_
_entity.id
_entity.type
_entity.pdbx_description
1 polymer ?
#
loop_
_entity_poly.entity_id
_entity_poly.type
_entity_poly.pdbx_seq_one_letter_code
_entity_poly.pdbx_strand_id
1 'polypeptide(L)'
;MDSLRDKKELPALSPQEAAVINYGREFFRTHRVSQPTFDAAMEQFGLRGLVELTNLMGYYSCLAFNINAFDVGLPAELKESPLPV
;
A
#
# COMPACT_ATOMS: atom_id res chain seq x y z
N MET A 1 -10.83 4.04 -5.40
CA MET A 1 -9.86 4.93 -4.73
C MET A 1 -10.44 5.50 -3.44
N ASP A 2 -11.61 6.15 -3.48
CA ASP A 2 -12.25 6.76 -2.30
C ASP A 2 -12.44 5.80 -1.12
N SER A 3 -12.89 4.55 -1.36
CA SER A 3 -13.03 3.57 -0.27
C SER A 3 -11.71 3.23 0.43
N LEU A 4 -10.60 3.18 -0.32
CA LEU A 4 -9.27 2.93 0.25
C LEU A 4 -8.81 4.13 1.09
N ARG A 5 -9.03 5.34 0.58
CA ARG A 5 -8.73 6.61 1.23
C ARG A 5 -9.48 6.77 2.56
N ASP A 6 -10.79 6.53 2.51
CA ASP A 6 -11.71 6.73 3.63
C ASP A 6 -11.75 5.55 4.61
N LYS A 7 -10.89 4.53 4.41
CA LYS A 7 -10.88 3.28 5.20
C LYS A 7 -12.25 2.59 5.26
N LYS A 8 -13.05 2.71 4.19
CA LYS A 8 -14.35 2.04 4.03
C LYS A 8 -14.16 0.64 3.46
N GLU A 9 -15.22 -0.16 3.49
CA GLU A 9 -15.25 -1.44 2.82
C GLU A 9 -14.92 -1.27 1.32
N LEU A 10 -14.01 -2.10 0.84
CA LEU A 10 -13.59 -2.05 -0.55
C LEU A 10 -14.67 -2.72 -1.41
N PRO A 11 -14.97 -2.19 -2.62
CA PRO A 11 -15.83 -2.88 -3.56
C PRO A 11 -15.21 -4.23 -3.94
N ALA A 12 -15.97 -5.08 -4.62
CA ALA A 12 -15.46 -6.36 -5.14
C ALA A 12 -14.17 -6.10 -5.94
N LEU A 13 -13.06 -6.67 -5.45
CA LEU A 13 -11.75 -6.51 -6.03
C LEU A 13 -11.47 -7.66 -6.99
N SER A 14 -10.71 -7.37 -8.05
CA SER A 14 -10.07 -8.45 -8.81
C SER A 14 -9.08 -9.22 -7.93
N PRO A 15 -8.75 -10.49 -8.27
CA PRO A 15 -7.75 -11.26 -7.53
C PRO A 15 -6.40 -10.53 -7.42
N GLN A 16 -6.00 -9.83 -8.48
CA GLN A 16 -4.77 -9.05 -8.52
C GLN A 16 -4.81 -7.87 -7.53
N GLU A 17 -5.88 -7.07 -7.51
CA GLU A 17 -6.04 -5.96 -6.57
C GLU A 17 -6.10 -6.43 -5.12
N ALA A 18 -6.84 -7.53 -4.87
CA ALA A 18 -6.92 -8.13 -3.55
C ALA A 18 -5.54 -8.60 -3.05
N ALA A 19 -4.73 -9.21 -3.92
CA ALA A 19 -3.39 -9.68 -3.58
C ALA A 19 -2.47 -8.52 -3.16
N VAL A 20 -2.46 -7.39 -3.90
CA VAL A 20 -1.66 -6.21 -3.50
C VAL A 20 -2.07 -5.69 -2.13
N ILE A 21 -3.38 -5.52 -1.93
CA ILE A 21 -3.92 -4.91 -0.71
C ILE A 21 -3.65 -5.80 0.50
N ASN A 22 -3.87 -7.10 0.37
CA ASN A 22 -3.64 -8.06 1.47
C ASN A 22 -2.14 -8.17 1.80
N TYR A 23 -1.29 -8.32 0.77
CA TYR A 23 0.17 -8.41 0.94
C TYR A 23 0.73 -7.17 1.64
N GLY A 24 0.38 -5.98 1.16
CA GLY A 24 0.86 -4.72 1.74
C GLY A 24 0.33 -4.49 3.15
N ARG A 25 -0.98 -4.69 3.39
CA ARG A 25 -1.57 -4.50 4.73
C ARG A 25 -0.98 -5.46 5.76
N GLU A 26 -0.80 -6.74 5.41
CA GLU A 26 -0.22 -7.72 6.32
C GLU A 26 1.24 -7.38 6.65
N PHE A 27 2.03 -7.04 5.63
CA PHE A 27 3.42 -6.65 5.80
C PHE A 27 3.56 -5.43 6.72
N PHE A 28 2.82 -4.35 6.46
CA PHE A 28 2.94 -3.14 7.27
C PHE A 28 2.37 -3.27 8.69
N ARG A 29 1.40 -4.17 8.91
CA ARG A 29 0.79 -4.37 10.22
C ARG A 29 1.55 -5.36 11.10
N THR A 30 2.19 -6.35 10.49
CA THR A 30 2.81 -7.48 11.22
C THR A 30 4.31 -7.62 10.97
N HIS A 31 4.87 -6.82 10.06
CA HIS A 31 6.27 -6.89 9.59
C HIS A 31 6.65 -8.24 8.98
N ARG A 32 5.66 -9.06 8.62
CA ARG A 32 5.80 -10.37 7.98
C ARG A 32 4.63 -10.58 7.01
N VAL A 33 4.80 -11.54 6.11
CA VAL A 33 3.73 -12.00 5.24
C VAL A 33 3.62 -13.51 5.42
N SER A 34 2.42 -13.99 5.71
CA SER A 34 2.13 -15.42 5.80
C SER A 34 2.27 -16.11 4.44
N GLN A 35 2.55 -17.42 4.45
CA GLN A 35 2.72 -18.19 3.21
C GLN A 35 1.50 -18.08 2.27
N PRO A 36 0.24 -18.18 2.74
CA PRO A 36 -0.91 -18.07 1.85
C PRO A 36 -1.01 -16.71 1.14
N THR A 37 -0.71 -15.61 1.85
CA THR A 37 -0.71 -14.27 1.26
C THR A 37 0.45 -14.10 0.27
N PHE A 38 1.61 -14.66 0.59
CA PHE A 38 2.76 -14.66 -0.32
C PHE A 38 2.45 -15.45 -1.60
N ASP A 39 1.88 -16.65 -1.48
CA ASP A 39 1.55 -17.50 -2.62
C ASP A 39 0.49 -16.85 -3.51
N ALA A 40 -0.54 -16.24 -2.93
CA ALA A 40 -1.54 -15.48 -3.68
C ALA A 40 -0.91 -14.31 -4.46
N ALA A 41 0.04 -13.58 -3.85
CA ALA A 41 0.75 -12.52 -4.56
C ALA A 41 1.69 -13.08 -5.64
N MET A 42 2.38 -14.19 -5.36
CA MET A 42 3.26 -14.87 -6.31
C MET A 42 2.49 -15.37 -7.54
N GLU A 43 1.28 -15.90 -7.35
CA GLU A 43 0.41 -16.34 -8.44
C GLU A 43 0.00 -15.17 -9.35
N GLN A 44 -0.30 -14.01 -8.77
CA GLN A 44 -0.78 -12.84 -9.53
C GLN A 44 0.35 -12.04 -10.21
N PHE A 45 1.55 -12.01 -9.61
CA PHE A 45 2.64 -11.12 -10.06
C PHE A 45 3.91 -11.84 -10.54
N GLY A 46 4.05 -13.12 -10.21
CA GLY A 46 5.31 -13.86 -10.38
C GLY A 46 6.44 -13.27 -9.54
N LEU A 47 7.63 -13.91 -9.63
CA LEU A 47 8.78 -13.54 -8.82
C LEU A 47 9.21 -12.08 -9.04
N ARG A 48 9.35 -11.68 -10.31
CA ARG A 48 9.79 -10.34 -10.66
C ARG A 48 8.80 -9.28 -10.19
N GLY A 49 7.52 -9.46 -10.47
CA GLY A 49 6.49 -8.49 -10.10
C GLY A 49 6.35 -8.36 -8.58
N LEU A 50 6.44 -9.46 -7.84
CA LEU A 50 6.39 -9.42 -6.37
C LEU A 50 7.61 -8.74 -5.75
N VAL A 51 8.81 -8.95 -6.30
CA VAL A 51 10.02 -8.22 -5.89
C VAL A 51 9.88 -6.72 -6.16
N GLU A 52 9.42 -6.35 -7.36
CA GLU A 52 9.20 -4.95 -7.73
C GLU A 52 8.14 -4.29 -6.82
N LEU A 53 7.03 -4.98 -6.54
CA LEU A 53 6.01 -4.52 -5.59
C LEU A 53 6.58 -4.29 -4.19
N THR A 54 7.36 -5.24 -3.67
CA THR A 54 7.97 -5.15 -2.34
C THR A 54 8.93 -3.95 -2.24
N ASN A 55 9.75 -3.74 -3.28
CA ASN A 55 10.65 -2.60 -3.36
C ASN A 55 9.89 -1.26 -3.42
N LEU A 56 8.80 -1.21 -4.19
CA LEU A 56 7.97 -0.01 -4.31
C LEU A 56 7.37 0.40 -2.96
N MET A 57 6.86 -0.58 -2.19
CA MET A 57 6.34 -0.34 -0.84
C MET A 57 7.43 0.22 0.10
N GLY A 58 8.64 -0.33 0.06
CA GLY A 58 9.78 0.16 0.84
C GLY A 58 10.18 1.58 0.47
N TYR A 59 10.24 1.90 -0.82
CA TYR A 59 10.57 3.23 -1.32
C TYR A 59 9.58 4.30 -0.82
N TYR A 60 8.27 4.05 -0.95
CA TYR A 60 7.26 4.97 -0.43
C TYR A 60 7.25 5.08 1.09
N SER A 61 7.64 4.02 1.81
CA SER A 61 7.79 4.07 3.27
C SER A 61 8.92 5.00 3.68
N CYS A 62 10.07 4.90 3.01
CA CYS A 62 11.20 5.80 3.24
C CYS A 62 10.83 7.26 2.94
N LEU A 63 10.11 7.51 1.84
CA LEU A 63 9.59 8.83 1.52
C LEU A 63 8.64 9.36 2.62
N ALA A 64 7.72 8.52 3.09
CA ALA A 64 6.79 8.87 4.17
C ALA A 64 7.53 9.20 5.48
N PHE A 65 8.62 8.50 5.80
CA PHE A 65 9.45 8.84 6.96
C PHE A 65 10.01 10.27 6.87
N ASN A 66 10.53 10.66 5.71
CA ASN A 66 11.04 12.01 5.51
C ASN A 66 9.92 13.07 5.62
N ILE A 67 8.79 12.83 4.95
CA ILE A 67 7.65 13.77 5.00
C ILE A 67 7.15 13.95 6.44
N ASN A 68 6.99 12.86 7.19
CA ASN A 68 6.48 12.88 8.56
C ASN A 68 7.49 13.46 9.57
N ALA A 69 8.78 13.14 9.43
CA ALA A 69 9.81 13.58 10.38
C ALA A 69 10.17 15.05 10.22
N PHE A 70 10.11 15.59 9.00
CA PHE A 70 10.47 16.97 8.69
C PHE A 70 9.25 17.89 8.51
N ASP A 71 8.05 17.43 8.86
CA ASP A 71 6.78 18.15 8.75
C ASP A 71 6.63 18.86 7.40
N VAL A 72 6.82 18.09 6.32
CA VAL A 72 6.69 18.62 4.96
C VAL A 72 5.22 18.93 4.74
N GLY A 73 4.89 20.23 4.82
CA GLY A 73 3.54 20.73 4.66
C GLY A 73 2.92 20.41 3.29
N LEU A 74 1.60 20.57 3.22
CA LEU A 74 0.86 20.35 1.98
C LEU A 74 1.19 21.42 0.92
N PRO A 75 1.08 21.08 -0.38
CA PRO A 75 1.17 22.07 -1.45
C PRO A 75 0.16 23.19 -1.28
N ALA A 76 0.51 24.40 -1.72
CA ALA A 76 -0.38 25.58 -1.64
C ALA A 76 -1.70 25.38 -2.39
N GLU A 77 -1.67 24.63 -3.49
CA GLU A 77 -2.85 24.28 -4.27
C GLU A 77 -3.23 22.82 -4.04
N LEU A 78 -4.31 22.62 -3.27
CA LEU A 78 -4.88 21.30 -3.00
C LEU A 78 -5.94 20.95 -4.03
N LYS A 79 -5.73 19.87 -4.79
CA LYS A 79 -6.73 19.31 -5.72
C LYS A 79 -7.72 18.35 -5.04
N GLU A 80 -7.37 17.86 -3.84
CA GLU A 80 -8.18 16.96 -3.04
C GLU A 80 -8.13 17.38 -1.58
N SER A 81 -9.19 17.04 -0.82
CA SER A 81 -9.20 17.29 0.61
C SER A 81 -8.09 16.50 1.32
N PRO A 82 -7.48 17.03 2.40
CA PRO A 82 -6.49 16.28 3.19
C PRO A 82 -7.07 14.99 3.76
N LEU A 83 -6.21 14.01 4.04
CA LEU A 83 -6.61 12.83 4.78
C LEU A 83 -6.96 13.23 6.23
N PRO A 84 -7.99 12.61 6.83
CA PRO A 84 -8.21 12.76 8.26
C PRO A 84 -7.00 12.19 9.03
N VAL A 85 -6.53 12.94 10.02
CA VAL A 85 -5.45 12.54 10.93
C VAL A 85 -5.91 11.48 11.94
#